data_AF-G9MT49-F1
#
_entry.id   AF-G9MT49-F1
#
_cell.length_a   1.000
_cell.length_b   1.000
_cell.length_c   1.000
_cell.angle_alpha   90.00
_cell.angle_beta   90.00
_cell.angle_gamma   90.00
#
_symmetry.space_group_name_H-M   'P 1'
#
loop_
_entity.id
_entity.type
_entity.pdbx_description
1 polymer ?
#
loop_
_entity_poly.entity_id
_entity_poly.type
_entity_poly.pdbx_seq_one_letter_code
_entity_poly.pdbx_strand_id
1 'polypeptide(L)'
;MSTNNIAFTAPINPVGASPVLKREQIWAGLLLKIRSAETFVPQAIQSTTVISESTDQSTGNPVTVREVVFRNDQRKVIETVTAYEPSRVLFLQPDGSSVNNIVSEGADGELFMTYTFEWRHPGASKAELAALLEKEKTMSKMAVEGTITAMRELAKDGKI
;
A
#
# COMPACT_ATOMS: atom_id res chain seq x y z
N MET A 1 -10.50 -14.04 -15.24
CA MET A 1 -9.01 -14.02 -15.21
C MET A 1 -8.60 -14.68 -13.90
N SER A 2 -7.52 -15.46 -13.85
CA SER A 2 -7.06 -16.06 -12.59
C SER A 2 -6.58 -14.95 -11.66
N THR A 3 -7.09 -14.89 -10.43
CA THR A 3 -6.88 -13.77 -9.51
C THR A 3 -6.79 -14.27 -8.08
N ASN A 4 -5.84 -13.75 -7.30
CA ASN A 4 -5.78 -13.90 -5.86
C ASN A 4 -6.30 -12.63 -5.18
N ASN A 5 -7.28 -12.81 -4.29
CA ASN A 5 -7.85 -11.72 -3.50
C ASN A 5 -7.46 -11.92 -2.04
N ILE A 6 -6.77 -10.94 -1.47
CA ILE A 6 -6.24 -11.01 -0.11
C ILE A 6 -6.59 -9.72 0.62
N ALA A 7 -6.95 -9.83 1.90
CA ALA A 7 -7.01 -8.70 2.80
C ALA A 7 -6.17 -9.01 4.04
N PHE A 8 -5.41 -8.02 4.51
CA PHE A 8 -4.68 -8.10 5.78
C PHE A 8 -4.84 -6.80 6.55
N THR A 9 -5.07 -6.92 7.86
CA THR A 9 -5.32 -5.80 8.76
C THR A 9 -4.40 -5.89 9.98
N ALA A 10 -3.84 -4.76 10.39
CA ALA A 10 -3.13 -4.62 11.66
C ALA A 10 -3.50 -3.31 12.37
N PRO A 11 -3.50 -3.29 13.71
CA PRO A 11 -3.71 -2.06 14.48
C PRO A 11 -2.53 -1.08 14.23
N ILE A 12 -2.85 0.18 13.99
CA ILE A 12 -1.85 1.24 13.80
C ILE A 12 -1.24 1.64 15.15
N ASN A 13 -2.06 1.74 16.19
CA ASN A 13 -1.65 2.13 17.54
C ASN A 13 -2.05 1.06 18.58
N PRO A 14 -1.47 -0.16 18.54
CA PRO A 14 -1.72 -1.16 19.58
C PRO A 14 -1.20 -0.67 20.94
N VAL A 15 -1.70 -1.26 22.03
CA VAL A 15 -1.25 -0.94 23.40
C VAL A 15 0.28 -1.03 23.50
N GLY A 16 0.90 0.03 24.01
CA GLY A 16 2.35 0.12 24.18
C GLY A 16 3.12 0.62 22.94
N ALA A 17 2.46 0.89 21.81
CA ALA A 17 3.11 1.50 20.66
C ALA A 17 3.58 2.92 20.95
N SER A 18 4.79 3.26 20.49
CA SER A 18 5.37 4.60 20.59
C SER A 18 6.20 4.91 19.33
N PRO A 19 6.08 6.12 18.74
CA PRO A 19 5.07 7.13 19.05
C PRO A 19 3.65 6.66 18.66
N VAL A 20 2.63 7.23 19.32
CA VAL A 20 1.24 7.09 18.87
C VAL A 20 1.06 7.94 17.62
N LEU A 21 0.75 7.31 16.49
CA LEU A 21 0.57 7.99 15.22
C LEU A 21 -0.77 8.73 15.19
N LYS A 22 -0.73 10.03 14.88
CA LYS A 22 -1.95 10.83 14.64
C LYS A 22 -2.46 10.64 13.21
N ARG A 23 -3.73 10.96 12.96
CA ARG A 23 -4.36 10.80 11.63
C ARG A 23 -3.62 11.58 10.54
N GLU A 24 -3.17 12.78 10.87
CA GLU A 24 -2.45 13.66 9.94
C GLU A 24 -1.11 13.02 9.54
N GLN A 25 -0.41 12.41 10.50
CA GLN A 25 0.86 11.71 10.25
C GLN A 25 0.63 10.43 9.43
N ILE A 26 -0.44 9.69 9.72
CA ILE A 26 -0.81 8.49 8.96
C ILE A 26 -1.10 8.88 7.51
N TRP A 27 -1.86 9.95 7.29
CA TRP A 27 -2.17 10.45 5.96
C TRP A 27 -0.92 10.93 5.22
N ALA A 28 -0.08 11.74 5.87
CA ALA A 28 1.21 12.18 5.33
C ALA A 28 2.11 10.98 4.96
N GLY A 29 2.12 9.94 5.79
CA GLY A 29 2.82 8.69 5.51
C GLY A 29 2.27 7.94 4.30
N LEU A 30 0.94 7.91 4.11
CA LEU A 30 0.34 7.30 2.91
C LEU A 30 0.71 8.09 1.65
N LEU A 31 0.66 9.43 1.69
CA LEU A 31 1.08 10.27 0.57
C LEU A 31 2.56 10.10 0.25
N LEU A 32 3.43 10.03 1.27
CA LEU A 32 4.85 9.73 1.07
C LEU A 32 5.05 8.34 0.46
N LYS A 33 4.26 7.34 0.88
CA LYS A 33 4.30 5.99 0.31
C LYS A 33 3.91 5.96 -1.17
N ILE A 34 3.04 6.86 -1.63
CA ILE A 34 2.77 7.02 -3.08
C ILE A 34 4.06 7.42 -3.82
N ARG A 35 4.89 8.26 -3.22
CA ARG A 35 6.10 8.81 -3.86
C ARG A 35 7.37 7.99 -3.65
N SER A 36 7.44 7.22 -2.57
CA SER A 36 8.61 6.43 -2.16
C SER A 36 8.16 5.14 -1.49
N ALA A 37 7.68 4.18 -2.28
CA ALA A 37 7.18 2.92 -1.75
C ALA A 37 8.30 2.07 -1.12
N GLU A 38 9.52 2.16 -1.63
CA GLU A 38 10.72 1.51 -1.10
C GLU A 38 11.06 1.95 0.33
N THR A 39 10.66 3.13 0.77
CA THR A 39 10.81 3.56 2.17
C THR A 39 9.98 2.69 3.12
N PHE A 40 8.82 2.21 2.67
CA PHE A 40 7.87 1.47 3.51
C PHE A 40 7.95 -0.05 3.31
N VAL A 41 8.33 -0.50 2.11
CA VAL A 41 8.45 -1.92 1.75
C VAL A 41 9.78 -2.22 1.04
N PRO A 42 10.94 -1.92 1.66
CA PRO A 42 12.26 -2.00 1.02
C PRO A 42 12.62 -3.41 0.54
N GLN A 43 12.04 -4.44 1.15
CA GLN A 43 12.27 -5.84 0.78
C GLN A 43 11.60 -6.22 -0.55
N ALA A 44 10.51 -5.55 -0.92
CA ALA A 44 9.76 -5.83 -2.14
C ALA A 44 10.04 -4.83 -3.27
N ILE A 45 10.19 -3.56 -2.93
CA ILE A 45 10.36 -2.47 -3.90
C ILE A 45 11.79 -1.92 -3.80
N GLN A 46 12.41 -1.76 -4.97
CA GLN A 46 13.74 -1.23 -5.12
C GLN A 46 13.75 0.30 -5.24
N SER A 47 12.85 0.85 -6.05
CA SER A 47 12.75 2.30 -6.27
C SER A 47 11.37 2.70 -6.77
N THR A 48 11.00 3.95 -6.53
CA THR A 48 9.81 4.62 -7.05
C THR A 48 10.21 5.89 -7.78
N THR A 49 9.65 6.10 -8.97
CA THR A 49 9.82 7.34 -9.74
C THR A 49 8.45 7.92 -10.05
N VAL A 50 8.16 9.13 -9.60
CA VAL A 50 6.94 9.85 -9.98
C VAL A 50 7.07 10.32 -11.42
N ILE A 51 6.09 9.94 -12.26
CA ILE A 51 6.04 10.30 -13.68
C ILE A 51 5.22 11.57 -13.88
N SER A 52 4.03 11.62 -13.26
CA SER A 52 3.14 12.78 -13.36
C SER A 52 2.19 12.85 -12.18
N GLU A 53 1.64 14.04 -11.98
CA GLU A 53 0.65 14.33 -10.95
C GLU A 53 -0.47 15.15 -11.55
N SER A 54 -1.69 14.86 -11.12
CA SER A 54 -2.90 15.52 -11.59
C SER A 54 -4.00 15.42 -10.54
N THR A 55 -5.17 15.92 -10.88
CA THR A 55 -6.39 15.81 -10.10
C THR A 55 -7.46 15.15 -10.97
N ASP A 56 -8.16 14.16 -10.43
CA ASP A 56 -9.34 13.60 -11.09
C ASP A 56 -10.41 14.68 -11.19
N GLN A 57 -10.85 15.02 -12.40
CA GLN A 57 -11.80 16.12 -12.62
C GLN A 57 -13.21 15.83 -12.11
N SER A 58 -13.58 14.54 -11.98
CA SER A 58 -14.90 14.13 -11.52
C SER A 58 -15.00 14.09 -10.00
N THR A 59 -13.92 13.68 -9.32
CA THR A 59 -13.93 13.49 -7.86
C THR A 59 -13.12 14.54 -7.11
N GLY A 60 -12.26 15.32 -7.79
CA GLY A 60 -11.33 16.26 -7.16
C GLY A 60 -10.16 15.60 -6.42
N ASN A 61 -9.96 14.29 -6.57
CA ASN A 61 -8.94 13.55 -5.82
C ASN A 61 -7.56 13.67 -6.48
N PRO A 62 -6.48 13.79 -5.70
CA PRO A 62 -5.13 13.71 -6.24
C PRO A 62 -4.87 12.37 -6.93
N VAL A 63 -4.24 12.42 -8.09
CA VAL A 63 -3.79 11.27 -8.87
C VAL A 63 -2.30 11.39 -9.14
N THR A 64 -1.56 10.33 -8.84
CA THR A 64 -0.12 10.22 -9.13
C THR A 64 0.11 9.02 -10.04
N VAL A 65 0.78 9.23 -11.16
CA VAL A 65 1.30 8.15 -11.99
C VAL A 65 2.76 7.94 -11.63
N ARG A 66 3.15 6.70 -11.31
CA ARG A 66 4.51 6.37 -10.87
C ARG A 66 5.02 5.09 -11.53
N GLU A 67 6.33 4.97 -11.73
CA GLU A 67 7.00 3.70 -12.01
C GLU A 67 7.56 3.13 -10.70
N VAL A 68 7.30 1.86 -10.43
CA VAL A 68 7.94 1.09 -9.35
C VAL A 68 8.81 -0.01 -9.94
N VAL A 69 9.98 -0.21 -9.36
CA VAL A 69 10.88 -1.33 -9.68
C VAL A 69 10.78 -2.37 -8.58
N PHE A 70 10.34 -3.58 -8.93
CA PHE A 70 10.28 -4.70 -7.98
C PHE A 70 11.65 -5.34 -7.82
N ARG A 71 12.05 -5.61 -6.57
CA ARG A 71 13.40 -6.08 -6.27
C ARG A 71 13.64 -7.52 -6.72
N ASN A 72 12.62 -8.38 -6.62
CA ASN A 72 12.73 -9.82 -6.86
C ASN A 72 13.04 -10.19 -8.32
N ASP A 73 12.50 -9.43 -9.26
CA ASP A 73 12.55 -9.75 -10.70
C ASP A 73 12.97 -8.55 -11.57
N GLN A 74 13.29 -7.41 -10.95
CA GLN A 74 13.62 -6.15 -11.63
C GLN A 74 12.51 -5.63 -12.54
N ARG A 75 11.28 -6.15 -12.39
CA ARG A 75 10.14 -5.73 -13.19
C ARG A 75 9.78 -4.30 -12.87
N LYS A 76 9.51 -3.54 -13.94
CA LYS A 76 9.00 -2.18 -13.88
C LYS A 76 7.49 -2.19 -14.09
N VAL A 77 6.77 -1.51 -13.22
CA VAL A 77 5.31 -1.38 -13.33
C VAL A 77 4.93 0.08 -13.19
N ILE A 78 4.13 0.57 -14.13
CA ILE A 78 3.50 1.90 -14.04
C ILE A 78 2.19 1.75 -13.29
N GLU A 79 2.09 2.41 -12.15
CA GLU A 79 0.88 2.45 -11.33
C GLU A 79 0.20 3.81 -11.45
N THR A 80 -1.12 3.79 -11.58
CA THR A 80 -1.95 4.98 -11.34
C THR A 80 -2.47 4.92 -9.92
N VAL A 81 -2.19 5.95 -9.13
CA VAL A 81 -2.52 5.98 -7.71
C VAL A 81 -3.47 7.13 -7.42
N THR A 82 -4.63 6.84 -6.84
CA THR A 82 -5.60 7.86 -6.44
C THR A 82 -5.69 7.95 -4.93
N ALA A 83 -5.60 9.17 -4.39
CA ALA A 83 -5.70 9.43 -2.96
C ALA A 83 -7.11 9.89 -2.57
N TYR A 84 -7.76 9.14 -1.68
CA TYR A 84 -9.12 9.39 -1.18
C TYR A 84 -9.05 9.78 0.30
N GLU A 85 -8.63 11.01 0.57
CA GLU A 85 -8.50 11.55 1.92
C GLU A 85 -9.84 11.49 2.68
N PRO A 86 -9.86 11.14 3.98
CA PRO A 86 -8.74 10.68 4.83
C PRO A 86 -8.61 9.15 4.89
N SER A 87 -9.31 8.44 4.01
CA SER A 87 -9.63 7.03 4.20
C SER A 87 -8.64 6.06 3.55
N ARG A 88 -8.19 6.32 2.32
CA ARG A 88 -7.41 5.34 1.56
C ARG A 88 -6.63 5.92 0.40
N VAL A 89 -5.67 5.13 -0.08
CA VAL A 89 -5.02 5.31 -1.39
C VAL A 89 -5.18 4.03 -2.19
N LEU A 90 -5.51 4.15 -3.48
CA LEU A 90 -5.73 3.02 -4.40
C LEU A 90 -4.64 3.01 -5.46
N PHE A 91 -3.90 1.91 -5.56
CA PHE A 91 -2.91 1.65 -6.60
C PHE A 91 -3.54 0.75 -7.65
N LEU A 92 -3.50 1.16 -8.91
CA LEU A 92 -3.97 0.38 -10.05
C LEU A 92 -2.81 0.11 -11.01
N GLN A 93 -2.61 -1.17 -11.34
CA GLN A 93 -1.62 -1.63 -12.31
C GLN A 93 -2.24 -1.84 -13.70
N PRO A 94 -1.44 -1.88 -14.78
CA PRO A 94 -1.97 -1.95 -16.15
C PRO A 94 -2.66 -3.28 -16.48
N ASP A 95 -2.31 -4.36 -15.78
CA ASP A 95 -2.99 -5.66 -15.88
C ASP A 95 -4.35 -5.69 -15.15
N GLY A 96 -4.69 -4.58 -14.47
CA GLY A 96 -5.88 -4.41 -13.65
C GLY A 96 -5.73 -4.95 -12.23
N SER A 97 -4.53 -5.40 -11.83
CA SER A 97 -4.25 -5.68 -10.43
C SER A 97 -4.40 -4.40 -9.62
N SER A 98 -4.94 -4.51 -8.41
CA SER A 98 -5.15 -3.34 -7.55
C SER A 98 -4.78 -3.60 -6.10
N VAL A 99 -4.37 -2.53 -5.42
CA VAL A 99 -4.10 -2.54 -3.98
C VAL A 99 -4.76 -1.32 -3.35
N ASN A 100 -5.58 -1.51 -2.33
CA ASN A 100 -6.06 -0.40 -1.50
C ASN A 100 -5.32 -0.41 -0.18
N ASN A 101 -4.74 0.73 0.21
CA ASN A 101 -4.26 0.94 1.56
C ASN A 101 -5.29 1.78 2.32
N ILE A 102 -5.99 1.17 3.26
CA ILE A 102 -7.15 1.74 3.94
C ILE A 102 -6.81 2.01 5.39
N VAL A 103 -7.17 3.19 5.88
CA VAL A 103 -7.23 3.53 7.31
C VAL A 103 -8.69 3.39 7.73
N SER A 104 -8.96 2.40 8.57
CA SER A 104 -10.30 2.18 9.14
C SER A 104 -10.31 2.44 10.64
N GLU A 105 -11.49 2.73 11.16
CA GLU A 105 -11.72 3.00 12.58
C GLU A 105 -12.55 1.88 13.20
N GLY A 106 -12.13 1.40 14.37
CA GLY A 106 -12.88 0.48 15.21
C GLY A 106 -14.06 1.16 15.89
N ALA A 107 -14.95 0.38 16.51
CA ALA A 107 -16.11 0.91 17.21
C ALA A 107 -15.74 1.86 18.36
N ASP A 108 -14.56 1.69 18.95
CA ASP A 108 -14.05 2.47 20.07
C ASP A 108 -12.99 3.50 19.64
N GLY A 109 -12.87 3.76 18.33
CA GLY A 109 -11.97 4.78 17.77
C GLY A 109 -10.55 4.28 17.45
N GLU A 110 -10.28 2.97 17.56
CA GLU A 110 -8.96 2.44 17.24
C GLU A 110 -8.67 2.52 15.75
N LEU A 111 -7.44 2.84 15.38
CA LEU A 111 -7.04 2.94 13.98
C LEU A 111 -6.42 1.64 13.50
N PHE A 112 -6.86 1.19 12.32
CA PHE A 112 -6.36 0.00 11.64
C PHE A 112 -5.84 0.34 10.26
N MET A 113 -4.72 -0.28 9.88
CA MET A 113 -4.23 -0.28 8.51
C MET A 113 -4.68 -1.58 7.86
N THR A 114 -5.53 -1.48 6.85
CA THR A 114 -6.07 -2.61 6.11
C THR A 114 -5.65 -2.51 4.66
N TYR A 115 -4.91 -3.50 4.17
CA TYR A 115 -4.60 -3.60 2.75
C TYR A 115 -5.49 -4.65 2.11
N THR A 116 -6.09 -4.30 0.97
CA THR A 116 -6.77 -5.27 0.10
C THR A 116 -6.01 -5.36 -1.21
N PHE A 117 -5.82 -6.58 -1.69
CA PHE A 117 -5.07 -6.91 -2.89
C PHE A 117 -5.98 -7.70 -3.82
N GLU A 118 -6.06 -7.26 -5.07
CA GLU A 118 -6.57 -8.04 -6.19
C GLU A 118 -5.38 -8.24 -7.14
N TRP A 119 -4.66 -9.36 -7.00
CA TRP A 119 -3.53 -9.68 -7.88
C TRP A 119 -3.98 -10.60 -9.01
N ARG A 120 -3.82 -10.12 -10.23
CA ARG A 120 -4.22 -10.82 -11.44
C ARG A 120 -3.04 -11.61 -12.00
N HIS A 121 -3.30 -12.86 -12.37
CA HIS A 121 -2.33 -13.79 -12.94
C HIS A 121 -2.88 -14.37 -14.26
N PRO A 122 -2.89 -13.58 -15.34
CA PRO A 122 -3.38 -14.05 -16.63
C PRO A 122 -2.70 -15.37 -17.04
N GLY A 123 -3.50 -16.40 -17.36
CA GLY A 123 -2.98 -17.69 -17.81
C GLY A 123 -2.50 -18.64 -16.72
N ALA A 124 -2.49 -18.24 -15.44
CA ALA A 124 -2.11 -19.13 -14.35
C ALA A 124 -3.14 -20.25 -14.15
N SER A 125 -2.64 -21.47 -14.03
CA SER A 125 -3.41 -22.66 -13.64
C SER A 125 -3.85 -22.57 -12.17
N LYS A 126 -4.77 -23.45 -11.78
CA LYS A 126 -5.23 -23.53 -10.38
C LYS A 126 -4.10 -23.88 -9.39
N ALA A 127 -3.15 -24.71 -9.80
CA ALA A 127 -2.02 -25.11 -8.96
C ALA A 127 -1.02 -23.96 -8.76
N GLU A 128 -0.70 -23.23 -9.84
CA GLU A 128 0.15 -22.03 -9.77
C GLU A 128 -0.50 -20.94 -8.93
N LEU A 129 -1.81 -20.71 -9.11
CA LEU A 129 -2.55 -19.71 -8.34
C LEU A 129 -2.52 -20.01 -6.83
N ALA A 130 -2.65 -21.28 -6.44
CA ALA A 130 -2.55 -21.70 -5.05
C ALA A 130 -1.14 -21.52 -4.46
N ALA A 131 -0.09 -21.80 -5.25
CA ALA A 131 1.29 -21.57 -4.82
C ALA A 131 1.61 -20.07 -4.66
N LEU A 132 1.11 -19.25 -5.58
CA LEU A 132 1.21 -17.79 -5.51
C LEU A 132 0.51 -17.25 -4.26
N LEU A 133 -0.71 -17.73 -3.97
CA LEU A 133 -1.53 -17.27 -2.85
C LEU A 133 -0.79 -17.36 -1.50
N GLU A 134 -0.06 -18.44 -1.24
CA GLU A 134 0.67 -18.61 0.02
C GLU A 134 1.84 -17.63 0.16
N LYS A 135 2.58 -17.39 -0.92
CA LYS A 135 3.64 -16.36 -0.95
C LYS A 135 3.05 -14.96 -0.77
N GLU A 136 1.93 -14.72 -1.43
CA GLU A 136 1.22 -13.45 -1.48
C GLU A 136 0.60 -13.06 -0.14
N LYS A 137 0.07 -14.03 0.63
CA LYS A 137 -0.34 -13.80 2.02
C LYS A 137 0.81 -13.29 2.88
N THR A 138 1.98 -13.90 2.76
CA THR A 138 3.17 -13.47 3.51
C THR A 138 3.60 -12.05 3.11
N MET A 139 3.57 -11.75 1.82
CA MET A 139 3.88 -10.41 1.29
C MET A 139 2.87 -9.36 1.77
N SER A 140 1.58 -9.69 1.79
CA SER A 140 0.50 -8.77 2.22
C SER A 140 0.68 -8.34 3.67
N LYS A 141 0.98 -9.29 4.56
CA LYS A 141 1.28 -9.03 5.97
C LYS A 141 2.51 -8.12 6.12
N MET A 142 3.61 -8.48 5.47
CA MET A 142 4.85 -7.70 5.49
C MET A 142 4.62 -6.26 5.00
N ALA A 143 3.82 -6.07 3.97
CA ALA A 143 3.52 -4.74 3.43
C ALA A 143 2.78 -3.85 4.43
N VAL A 144 1.80 -4.41 5.15
CA VAL A 144 1.04 -3.67 6.17
C VAL A 144 1.91 -3.35 7.39
N GLU A 145 2.54 -4.36 7.98
CA GLU A 145 3.35 -4.20 9.20
C GLU A 145 4.60 -3.32 8.95
N GLY A 146 5.25 -3.49 7.80
CA GLY A 146 6.38 -2.67 7.37
C GLY A 146 5.99 -1.21 7.18
N THR A 147 4.79 -0.94 6.66
CA THR A 147 4.30 0.44 6.52
C THR A 147 4.08 1.11 7.86
N ILE A 148 3.40 0.42 8.79
CA ILE A 148 3.16 0.96 10.14
C ILE A 148 4.50 1.25 10.84
N THR A 149 5.47 0.34 10.69
CA THR A 149 6.81 0.48 11.28
C THR A 149 7.53 1.70 10.70
N ALA A 150 7.57 1.82 9.37
CA ALA A 150 8.20 2.96 8.71
C ALA A 150 7.52 4.29 9.06
N MET A 151 6.18 4.33 9.14
CA MET A 151 5.46 5.52 9.60
C MET A 151 5.87 5.94 11.02
N ARG A 152 6.03 4.98 11.94
CA ARG A 152 6.48 5.31 13.31
C ARG A 152 7.89 5.89 13.35
N GLU A 153 8.82 5.32 12.59
CA GLU A 153 10.18 5.86 12.52
C GLU A 153 10.20 7.27 11.89
N LEU A 154 9.43 7.48 10.81
CA LEU A 154 9.30 8.80 10.19
C LEU A 154 8.67 9.83 11.14
N ALA A 155 7.64 9.45 11.90
CA ALA A 155 6.99 10.32 12.87
C ALA A 155 7.92 10.66 14.03
N LYS A 156 8.69 9.69 14.51
CA LYS A 156 9.73 9.88 15.54
C LYS A 156 10.82 10.85 15.08
N ASP A 157 11.18 10.79 13.81
CA ASP A 157 12.15 11.69 13.18
C ASP A 157 11.56 13.08 12.81
N GLY A 158 10.25 13.29 13.02
CA GLY A 158 9.57 14.54 12.64
C GLY A 158 9.44 14.75 11.12
N LYS A 159 9.53 13.67 10.34
CA LYS A 159 9.41 13.69 8.86
C LYS A 159 7.97 13.56 8.38
N ILE A 160 7.06 13.08 9.24
CA ILE A 160 5.60 13.05 9.04
C ILE A 160 4.84 13.39 10.32
#